data_AF-A0A8J6Y9P4-F1
#
_entry.id   AF-A0A8J6Y9P4-F1
#
_cell.length_a   1.000
_cell.length_b   1.000
_cell.length_c   1.000
_cell.angle_alpha   90.00
_cell.angle_beta   90.00
_cell.angle_gamma   90.00
#
_symmetry.space_group_name_H-M   'P 1'
#
loop_
_entity.id
_entity.type
_entity.pdbx_description
1 polymer ?
#
loop_
_entity_poly.entity_id
_entity_poly.type
_entity_poly.pdbx_seq_one_letter_code
_entity_poly.pdbx_strand_id
1 'polypeptide(L)'
;MKLYPDTKVYVSCPANFQTGGPELAHQLASTLISFGVKAGMCYYKSAKEYNKEDPVHDVYKKYHVPYTFEMEDKPHNIFVVPEGATELFYGIKKMRRVLWWMSVDNYLSHLVNVFNAYLKDTLAKPLAKLFCFGKEDNDVEHFVQSEYARQFIKLNGIPNNKIHMVEDYLNQAFLTRAAQVDLSKKENIVAYNPKKGFEVVKLFIADAPDIDWRPIKDMTPAQVQELLASAKVYIDFGNHPGKDRIPREAAVSGCVVLVGKRGAAINDIDINIPAEFKFDMAGNTLQDVINKIHEVFEDFPAAHEKQTSYRARIHDDKNRFVNEVVEAFEIKKTNRGAVALPQGFNEGTSLLIEKLQRQSLMPGFIVDDFMSTAEMAKLSEGLIIRDQNRNYMRLDDNLIEIITRDDAKFLHIEGRISKLALSEPSEAELAAVKDFYEADDSAILRF
;
A
#
# COMPACT_ATOMS: atom_id res chain seq x y z
N MET A 1 -0.86 20.53 -5.87
CA MET A 1 -2.30 20.81 -5.64
C MET A 1 -2.52 21.43 -4.28
N LYS A 2 -2.71 22.75 -4.21
CA LYS A 2 -3.01 23.48 -2.99
C LYS A 2 -4.15 22.88 -2.13
N LEU A 3 -3.93 22.71 -0.83
CA LEU A 3 -4.98 22.37 0.14
C LEU A 3 -5.59 23.63 0.79
N TYR A 4 -6.91 23.64 0.98
CA TYR A 4 -7.64 24.65 1.74
C TYR A 4 -7.96 24.11 3.15
N PRO A 5 -8.22 24.98 4.15
CA PRO A 5 -8.52 24.54 5.52
C PRO A 5 -9.73 23.58 5.63
N ASP A 6 -10.67 23.68 4.70
CA ASP A 6 -11.87 22.86 4.61
C ASP A 6 -11.75 21.71 3.59
N THR A 7 -10.61 21.55 2.91
CA THR A 7 -10.42 20.48 1.92
C THR A 7 -10.58 19.10 2.56
N LYS A 8 -11.48 18.31 1.97
CA LYS A 8 -11.54 16.86 2.15
C LYS A 8 -10.97 16.14 0.92
N VAL A 9 -10.15 15.12 1.13
CA VAL A 9 -9.59 14.26 0.08
C VAL A 9 -10.26 12.90 0.15
N TYR A 10 -10.93 12.52 -0.93
CA TYR A 10 -11.58 11.22 -1.06
C TYR A 10 -10.75 10.37 -2.02
N VAL A 11 -10.29 9.20 -1.57
CA VAL A 11 -9.50 8.27 -2.38
C VAL A 11 -10.37 7.07 -2.72
N SER A 12 -10.67 6.87 -4.01
CA SER A 12 -11.52 5.76 -4.41
C SER A 12 -10.77 4.43 -4.34
N CYS A 13 -11.48 3.37 -3.94
CA CYS A 13 -10.92 2.03 -3.83
C CYS A 13 -12.00 0.96 -4.05
N PRO A 14 -11.70 -0.15 -4.73
CA PRO A 14 -12.64 -1.26 -4.79
C PRO A 14 -12.86 -1.85 -3.39
N ALA A 15 -14.11 -2.13 -3.04
CA ALA A 15 -14.48 -2.71 -1.75
C ALA A 15 -13.97 -4.16 -1.60
N ASN A 16 -13.45 -4.50 -0.42
CA ASN A 16 -13.03 -5.83 0.01
C ASN A 16 -12.16 -6.58 -1.04
N PHE A 17 -11.25 -5.87 -1.70
CA PHE A 17 -10.40 -6.43 -2.76
C PHE A 17 -8.92 -6.25 -2.42
N GLN A 18 -8.14 -7.34 -2.43
CA GLN A 18 -6.73 -7.32 -2.05
C GLN A 18 -5.81 -7.33 -3.27
N THR A 19 -5.24 -6.16 -3.62
CA THR A 19 -4.15 -6.03 -4.60
C THR A 19 -3.22 -4.86 -4.23
N GLY A 20 -2.20 -4.57 -5.06
CA GLY A 20 -1.27 -3.45 -4.81
C GLY A 20 -1.94 -2.06 -4.88
N GLY A 21 -2.89 -1.85 -5.81
CA GLY A 21 -3.57 -0.57 -5.98
C GLY A 21 -4.36 -0.12 -4.73
N PRO A 22 -5.22 -0.97 -4.15
CA PRO A 22 -5.85 -0.72 -2.87
C PRO A 22 -4.86 -0.45 -1.74
N GLU A 23 -3.75 -1.19 -1.64
CA GLU A 23 -2.72 -0.92 -0.61
C GLU A 23 -2.18 0.50 -0.74
N LEU A 24 -1.82 0.88 -1.98
CA LEU A 24 -1.31 2.20 -2.31
C LEU A 24 -2.31 3.33 -2.00
N ALA A 25 -3.60 3.11 -2.28
CA ALA A 25 -4.65 4.06 -1.93
C ALA A 25 -4.75 4.30 -0.41
N HIS A 26 -4.61 3.24 0.40
CA HIS A 26 -4.58 3.37 1.86
C HIS A 26 -3.29 4.04 2.36
N GLN A 27 -2.15 3.77 1.73
CA GLN A 27 -0.88 4.45 2.02
C GLN A 27 -0.99 5.97 1.79
N LEU A 28 -1.60 6.39 0.67
CA LEU A 28 -1.85 7.81 0.38
C LEU A 28 -2.76 8.44 1.44
N ALA A 29 -3.92 7.85 1.69
CA ALA A 29 -4.87 8.41 2.64
C ALA A 29 -4.30 8.48 4.06
N SER A 30 -3.59 7.43 4.50
CA SER A 30 -2.88 7.40 5.80
C SER A 30 -1.82 8.51 5.89
N THR A 31 -1.05 8.72 4.83
CA THR A 31 -0.02 9.79 4.74
C THR A 31 -0.64 11.17 4.78
N LEU A 32 -1.74 11.41 4.07
CA LEU A 32 -2.47 12.67 4.13
C LEU A 32 -2.98 12.96 5.55
N ILE A 33 -3.52 11.94 6.24
CA ILE A 33 -3.99 12.07 7.62
C ILE A 33 -2.84 12.38 8.58
N SER A 34 -1.64 11.80 8.38
CA SER A 34 -0.48 12.11 9.24
C SER A 34 -0.01 13.56 9.12
N PHE A 35 -0.35 14.26 8.03
CA PHE A 35 -0.17 15.70 7.88
C PHE A 35 -1.38 16.53 8.34
N GLY A 36 -2.39 15.91 8.95
CA GLY A 36 -3.61 16.55 9.43
C GLY A 36 -4.60 16.94 8.32
N VAL A 37 -4.48 16.35 7.13
CA VAL A 37 -5.45 16.53 6.05
C VAL A 37 -6.65 15.62 6.30
N LYS A 38 -7.87 16.15 6.08
CA LYS A 38 -9.10 15.36 6.16
C LYS A 38 -9.18 14.43 4.95
N ALA A 39 -8.63 13.23 5.06
CA ALA A 39 -8.65 12.23 4.00
C ALA A 39 -9.40 10.96 4.43
N GLY A 40 -10.01 10.28 3.47
CA GLY A 40 -10.71 9.02 3.70
C GLY A 40 -10.93 8.23 2.41
N MET A 41 -11.27 6.96 2.57
CA MET A 41 -11.57 6.06 1.45
C MET A 41 -13.01 6.28 0.97
N CYS A 42 -13.21 6.20 -0.35
CA CYS A 42 -14.52 6.13 -0.98
C CYS A 42 -14.65 4.79 -1.71
N TYR A 43 -15.24 3.80 -1.04
CA TYR A 43 -15.31 2.45 -1.62
C TYR A 43 -16.39 2.34 -2.69
N TYR A 44 -16.03 1.73 -3.82
CA TYR A 44 -16.96 1.37 -4.88
C TYR A 44 -17.05 -0.15 -5.07
N LYS A 45 -18.19 -0.62 -5.55
CA LYS A 45 -18.43 -2.07 -5.75
C LYS A 45 -17.63 -2.56 -6.95
N SER A 46 -16.85 -3.62 -6.79
CA SER A 46 -16.03 -4.21 -7.86
C SER A 46 -16.67 -5.42 -8.57
N ALA A 47 -17.81 -5.97 -8.09
CA ALA A 47 -18.61 -7.00 -8.79
C ALA A 47 -20.00 -7.21 -8.12
N LYS A 48 -20.89 -7.97 -8.78
CA LYS A 48 -22.32 -8.19 -8.47
C LYS A 48 -22.66 -8.89 -7.14
N GLU A 49 -21.69 -9.42 -6.39
CA GLU A 49 -21.92 -10.21 -5.17
C GLU A 49 -21.22 -9.60 -3.95
N TYR A 50 -21.59 -8.38 -3.57
CA TYR A 50 -21.12 -7.81 -2.32
C TYR A 50 -22.21 -7.88 -1.25
N ASN A 51 -22.01 -8.78 -0.29
CA ASN A 51 -22.91 -9.06 0.84
C ASN A 51 -22.22 -8.90 2.21
N LYS A 52 -21.08 -8.20 2.28
CA LYS A 52 -20.38 -7.92 3.55
C LYS A 52 -20.77 -6.55 4.10
N GLU A 53 -20.88 -6.42 5.42
CA GLU A 53 -21.16 -5.14 6.08
C GLU A 53 -19.95 -4.17 6.03
N ASP A 54 -18.71 -4.69 5.97
CA ASP A 54 -17.48 -3.91 6.05
C ASP A 54 -16.72 -3.84 4.71
N PRO A 55 -16.63 -2.64 4.07
CA PRO A 55 -16.01 -2.49 2.76
C PRO A 55 -14.48 -2.59 2.79
N VAL A 56 -13.84 -2.57 3.98
CA VAL A 56 -12.40 -2.61 4.14
C VAL A 56 -11.93 -4.07 4.20
N HIS A 57 -11.05 -4.46 3.28
CA HIS A 57 -10.39 -5.77 3.37
C HIS A 57 -9.48 -5.82 4.61
N ASP A 58 -9.44 -6.95 5.32
CA ASP A 58 -8.79 -7.07 6.64
C ASP A 58 -7.33 -6.62 6.64
N VAL A 59 -6.58 -6.91 5.58
CA VAL A 59 -5.17 -6.53 5.43
C VAL A 59 -4.91 -5.02 5.42
N TYR A 60 -5.93 -4.20 5.17
CA TYR A 60 -5.84 -2.74 5.14
C TYR A 60 -6.39 -2.07 6.41
N LYS A 61 -7.05 -2.82 7.32
CA LYS A 61 -7.64 -2.25 8.54
C LYS A 61 -6.60 -1.58 9.44
N LYS A 62 -5.40 -2.16 9.52
CA LYS A 62 -4.21 -1.60 10.21
C LYS A 62 -3.84 -0.18 9.80
N TYR A 63 -4.29 0.29 8.62
CA TYR A 63 -4.05 1.68 8.22
C TYR A 63 -4.99 2.66 8.92
N HIS A 64 -6.06 2.22 9.61
CA HIS A 64 -7.03 3.07 10.32
C HIS A 64 -7.53 4.28 9.51
N VAL A 65 -7.73 4.13 8.20
CA VAL A 65 -8.18 5.22 7.31
C VAL A 65 -9.71 5.25 7.30
N PRO A 66 -10.38 6.32 7.75
CA PRO A 66 -11.85 6.39 7.75
C PRO A 66 -12.40 6.28 6.32
N TYR A 67 -13.64 5.82 6.17
CA TYR A 67 -14.28 5.73 4.87
C TYR A 67 -15.63 6.43 4.81
N THR A 68 -16.14 6.66 3.60
CA THR A 68 -17.50 7.14 3.36
C THR A 68 -18.04 6.54 2.07
N PHE A 69 -19.37 6.44 1.98
CA PHE A 69 -20.06 6.15 0.72
C PHE A 69 -20.64 7.42 0.08
N GLU A 70 -20.65 8.53 0.82
CA GLU A 70 -21.17 9.82 0.37
C GLU A 70 -20.05 10.85 0.35
N MET A 71 -19.89 11.51 -0.80
CA MET A 71 -18.91 12.57 -1.00
C MET A 71 -19.59 13.93 -1.10
N GLU A 72 -18.99 14.94 -0.50
CA GLU A 72 -19.44 16.31 -0.64
C GLU A 72 -18.83 16.93 -1.90
N ASP A 73 -19.63 17.11 -2.96
CA ASP A 73 -19.20 17.72 -4.22
C ASP A 73 -19.00 19.24 -4.09
N LYS A 74 -17.89 19.63 -3.47
CA LYS A 74 -17.47 21.01 -3.20
C LYS A 74 -16.16 21.33 -3.92
N PRO A 75 -15.96 22.58 -4.39
CA PRO A 75 -14.80 22.96 -5.20
C PRO A 75 -13.44 22.85 -4.48
N HIS A 76 -13.42 22.89 -3.14
CA HIS A 76 -12.20 22.69 -2.37
C HIS A 76 -11.87 21.23 -2.11
N ASN A 77 -12.82 20.31 -2.27
CA ASN A 77 -12.58 18.89 -2.07
C ASN A 77 -11.85 18.28 -3.27
N ILE A 78 -11.14 17.20 -3.03
CA ILE A 78 -10.34 16.48 -4.02
C ILE A 78 -10.85 15.04 -4.11
N PHE A 79 -11.02 14.54 -5.33
CA PHE A 79 -11.32 13.14 -5.59
C PHE A 79 -10.18 12.48 -6.36
N VAL A 80 -9.58 11.46 -5.77
CA VAL A 80 -8.49 10.66 -6.35
C VAL A 80 -9.06 9.34 -6.86
N VAL A 81 -8.83 9.05 -8.14
CA VAL A 81 -9.41 7.89 -8.85
C VAL A 81 -8.28 7.10 -9.53
N PRO A 82 -8.25 5.76 -9.44
CA PRO A 82 -7.25 4.94 -10.14
C PRO A 82 -7.56 4.88 -11.65
N GLU A 83 -6.55 4.55 -12.44
CA GLU A 83 -6.63 4.50 -13.90
C GLU A 83 -7.69 3.54 -14.43
N GLY A 84 -8.01 2.48 -13.69
CA GLY A 84 -9.00 1.48 -14.07
C GLY A 84 -10.45 1.84 -13.75
N ALA A 85 -10.74 3.03 -13.19
CA ALA A 85 -12.08 3.41 -12.72
C ALA A 85 -12.46 4.85 -13.09
N THR A 86 -12.05 5.33 -14.27
CA THR A 86 -12.24 6.73 -14.71
C THR A 86 -13.70 7.15 -14.80
N GLU A 87 -14.63 6.21 -14.96
CA GLU A 87 -16.08 6.44 -14.96
C GLU A 87 -16.60 7.04 -13.65
N LEU A 88 -15.87 6.89 -12.54
CA LEU A 88 -16.22 7.49 -11.26
C LEU A 88 -16.24 9.03 -11.33
N PHE A 89 -15.55 9.64 -12.31
CA PHE A 89 -15.63 11.09 -12.51
C PHE A 89 -16.96 11.57 -13.07
N TYR A 90 -17.77 10.73 -13.72
CA TYR A 90 -19.04 11.18 -14.34
C TYR A 90 -20.06 11.72 -13.33
N GLY A 91 -19.97 11.29 -12.07
CA GLY A 91 -20.83 11.78 -10.99
C GLY A 91 -20.38 13.11 -10.35
N ILE A 92 -19.20 13.61 -10.72
CA ILE A 92 -18.52 14.73 -10.02
C ILE A 92 -18.62 16.00 -10.86
N LYS A 93 -19.14 17.09 -10.28
CA LYS A 93 -19.34 18.36 -11.00
C LYS A 93 -18.41 19.48 -10.55
N LYS A 94 -18.03 19.53 -9.28
CA LYS A 94 -17.31 20.67 -8.70
C LYS A 94 -15.95 20.32 -8.12
N MET A 95 -15.77 19.11 -7.58
CA MET A 95 -14.52 18.73 -6.94
C MET A 95 -13.33 18.78 -7.91
N ARG A 96 -12.16 19.00 -7.33
CA ARG A 96 -10.89 18.89 -8.04
C ARG A 96 -10.54 17.41 -8.21
N ARG A 97 -10.01 17.05 -9.37
CA ARG A 97 -9.89 15.65 -9.79
C ARG A 97 -8.43 15.25 -9.91
N VAL A 98 -8.10 14.07 -9.42
CA VAL A 98 -6.81 13.43 -9.61
C VAL A 98 -7.02 12.07 -10.23
N LEU A 99 -6.41 11.83 -11.38
CA LEU A 99 -6.32 10.49 -11.96
C LEU A 99 -4.95 9.90 -11.61
N TRP A 100 -4.95 8.79 -10.88
CA TRP A 100 -3.73 8.12 -10.45
C TRP A 100 -3.45 6.89 -11.31
N TRP A 101 -2.34 6.93 -12.02
CA TRP A 101 -1.82 5.87 -12.87
C TRP A 101 -0.94 4.92 -12.07
N MET A 102 -1.57 3.89 -11.51
CA MET A 102 -0.91 2.84 -10.74
C MET A 102 -0.39 1.71 -11.63
N SER A 103 -1.01 1.49 -12.80
CA SER A 103 -0.65 0.44 -13.76
C SER A 103 -1.11 0.81 -15.17
N VAL A 104 -0.17 1.16 -16.06
CA VAL A 104 -0.48 1.54 -17.45
C VAL A 104 -1.23 0.41 -18.17
N ASP A 105 -0.83 -0.83 -17.94
CA ASP A 105 -1.40 -1.95 -18.69
C ASP A 105 -2.78 -2.34 -18.15
N ASN A 106 -3.08 -2.07 -16.89
CA ASN A 106 -4.45 -2.20 -16.38
C ASN A 106 -5.38 -1.24 -17.11
N TYR A 107 -4.93 -0.01 -17.35
CA TYR A 107 -5.67 0.96 -18.17
C TYR A 107 -5.89 0.45 -19.59
N LEU A 108 -4.83 -0.03 -20.26
CA LEU A 108 -4.94 -0.55 -21.63
C LEU A 108 -5.88 -1.77 -21.69
N SER A 109 -5.79 -2.68 -20.71
CA SER A 109 -6.67 -3.85 -20.61
C SER A 109 -8.13 -3.43 -20.42
N HIS A 110 -8.39 -2.43 -19.58
CA HIS A 110 -9.71 -1.85 -19.40
C HIS A 110 -10.25 -1.25 -20.71
N LEU A 111 -9.44 -0.51 -21.47
CA LEU A 111 -9.82 0.03 -22.77
C LEU A 111 -10.19 -1.06 -23.79
N VAL A 112 -9.41 -2.14 -23.85
CA VAL A 112 -9.73 -3.29 -24.71
C VAL A 112 -11.06 -3.91 -24.32
N ASN A 113 -11.36 -4.04 -23.02
CA ASN A 113 -12.63 -4.56 -22.55
C ASN A 113 -13.80 -3.64 -22.91
N VAL A 114 -13.64 -2.32 -22.76
CA VAL A 114 -14.64 -1.32 -23.18
C VAL A 114 -14.89 -1.41 -24.69
N PHE A 115 -13.82 -1.51 -25.48
CA PHE A 115 -13.92 -1.64 -26.94
C PHE A 115 -14.60 -2.96 -27.34
N ASN A 116 -14.27 -4.07 -26.70
CA ASN A 116 -14.89 -5.37 -26.94
C ASN A 116 -16.38 -5.39 -26.54
N ALA A 117 -16.74 -4.72 -25.46
CA ALA A 117 -18.15 -4.56 -25.06
C ALA A 117 -18.91 -3.70 -26.08
N TYR A 118 -18.29 -2.61 -26.54
CA TYR A 118 -18.84 -1.76 -27.60
C TYR A 118 -19.03 -2.50 -28.93
N LEU A 119 -18.08 -3.36 -29.33
CA LEU A 119 -18.25 -4.17 -30.55
C LEU A 119 -19.43 -5.16 -30.46
N LYS A 120 -19.80 -5.58 -29.25
CA LYS A 120 -20.94 -6.48 -29.00
C LYS A 120 -22.28 -5.74 -28.98
N ASP A 121 -22.31 -4.52 -28.46
CA ASP A 121 -23.48 -3.64 -28.45
C ASP A 121 -23.44 -2.73 -29.68
N THR A 122 -24.17 -3.09 -30.74
CA THR A 122 -24.43 -2.34 -32.00
C THR A 122 -23.82 -0.92 -32.13
N LEU A 123 -23.29 -0.62 -33.34
CA LEU A 123 -22.77 0.68 -33.85
C LEU A 123 -23.66 1.94 -33.65
N ALA A 124 -24.75 1.85 -32.88
CA ALA A 124 -25.71 2.88 -32.55
C ALA A 124 -25.26 3.88 -31.47
N LYS A 125 -24.08 3.70 -30.85
CA LYS A 125 -23.53 4.64 -29.87
C LYS A 125 -22.21 5.22 -30.41
N PRO A 126 -21.89 6.50 -30.15
CA PRO A 126 -20.57 7.03 -30.48
C PRO A 126 -19.48 6.29 -29.70
N LEU A 127 -18.33 6.05 -30.32
CA LEU A 127 -17.17 5.41 -29.69
C LEU A 127 -16.79 6.19 -28.44
N ALA A 128 -16.71 5.51 -27.28
CA ALA A 128 -16.13 6.12 -26.08
C ALA A 128 -14.71 6.60 -26.42
N LYS A 129 -14.34 7.81 -26.00
CA LYS A 129 -12.98 8.32 -26.26
C LYS A 129 -11.97 7.27 -25.79
N LEU A 130 -11.14 6.78 -26.71
CA LEU A 130 -10.16 5.72 -26.47
C LEU A 130 -9.15 6.11 -25.38
N PHE A 131 -8.92 7.42 -25.23
CA PHE A 131 -8.24 8.01 -24.10
C PHE A 131 -9.22 8.92 -23.37
N CYS A 132 -9.26 8.85 -22.05
CA CYS A 132 -10.10 9.74 -21.23
C CYS A 132 -9.56 11.18 -21.19
N PHE A 133 -8.79 11.62 -22.20
CA PHE A 133 -8.09 12.91 -22.25
C PHE A 133 -8.55 13.67 -23.51
N GLY A 134 -9.49 14.60 -23.33
CA GLY A 134 -9.78 15.70 -24.23
C GLY A 134 -9.52 17.05 -23.56
N LYS A 135 -9.92 18.14 -24.22
CA LYS A 135 -9.72 19.52 -23.73
C LYS A 135 -10.31 19.79 -22.33
N GLU A 136 -11.26 18.96 -21.87
CA GLU A 136 -11.92 19.07 -20.56
C GLU A 136 -11.11 18.43 -19.42
N ASP A 137 -10.01 17.74 -19.75
CA ASP A 137 -9.14 17.05 -18.78
C ASP A 137 -7.94 17.90 -18.35
N ASN A 138 -7.82 19.13 -18.85
CA ASN A 138 -6.85 20.12 -18.33
C ASN A 138 -7.06 20.45 -16.84
N ASP A 139 -8.26 20.19 -16.31
CA ASP A 139 -8.60 20.39 -14.90
C ASP A 139 -8.34 19.15 -14.03
N VAL A 140 -7.76 18.10 -14.60
CA VAL A 140 -7.35 16.88 -13.90
C VAL A 140 -5.85 16.91 -13.67
N GLU A 141 -5.45 16.62 -12.44
CA GLU A 141 -4.05 16.36 -12.11
C GLU A 141 -3.76 14.86 -12.23
N HIS A 142 -2.57 14.50 -12.65
CA HIS A 142 -2.20 13.12 -12.91
C HIS A 142 -1.10 12.68 -11.96
N PHE A 143 -1.43 11.72 -11.11
CA PHE A 143 -0.42 11.05 -10.30
C PHE A 143 0.09 9.83 -11.05
N VAL A 144 1.39 9.55 -10.98
CA VAL A 144 2.00 8.41 -11.67
C VAL A 144 2.87 7.63 -10.71
N GLN A 145 2.69 6.30 -10.69
CA GLN A 145 3.38 5.39 -9.78
C GLN A 145 4.80 5.02 -10.25
N SER A 146 5.12 5.26 -11.52
CA SER A 146 6.37 4.86 -12.15
C SER A 146 6.80 5.85 -13.23
N GLU A 147 8.10 5.87 -13.55
CA GLU A 147 8.63 6.58 -14.71
C GLU A 147 7.97 6.08 -16.00
N TYR A 148 7.68 4.77 -16.09
CA TYR A 148 6.93 4.20 -17.20
C TYR A 148 5.56 4.86 -17.38
N ALA A 149 4.76 4.98 -16.31
CA ALA A 149 3.49 5.67 -16.34
C ALA A 149 3.65 7.16 -16.72
N ARG A 150 4.66 7.83 -16.18
CA ARG A 150 4.99 9.22 -16.51
C ARG A 150 5.27 9.42 -17.99
N GLN A 151 6.11 8.57 -18.58
CA GLN A 151 6.44 8.61 -20.01
C GLN A 151 5.21 8.31 -20.86
N PHE A 152 4.43 7.29 -20.49
CA PHE A 152 3.22 6.92 -21.20
C PHE A 152 2.25 8.09 -21.32
N ILE A 153 1.90 8.75 -20.21
CA ILE A 153 0.89 9.83 -20.25
C ILE A 153 1.44 11.11 -20.90
N LYS A 154 2.74 11.37 -20.77
CA LYS A 154 3.42 12.47 -21.46
C LYS A 154 3.39 12.29 -22.97
N LEU A 155 3.66 11.08 -23.46
CA LEU A 155 3.55 10.74 -24.89
C LEU A 155 2.12 10.85 -25.41
N ASN A 156 1.12 10.63 -24.54
CA ASN A 156 -0.30 10.79 -24.85
C ASN A 156 -0.82 12.23 -24.62
N GLY A 157 0.08 13.22 -24.48
CA GLY A 157 -0.25 14.64 -24.55
C GLY A 157 -0.61 15.32 -23.23
N ILE A 158 -0.44 14.65 -22.08
CA ILE A 158 -0.61 15.31 -20.78
C ILE A 158 0.58 16.26 -20.53
N PRO A 159 0.33 17.54 -20.18
CA PRO A 159 1.40 18.51 -19.99
C PRO A 159 2.16 18.23 -18.68
N ASN A 160 3.48 18.44 -18.69
CA ASN A 160 4.34 18.10 -17.54
C ASN A 160 3.91 18.75 -16.21
N ASN A 161 3.36 19.96 -16.24
CA ASN A 161 2.91 20.67 -15.03
C ASN A 161 1.64 20.07 -14.39
N LYS A 162 1.03 19.06 -15.04
CA LYS A 162 -0.10 18.29 -14.52
C LYS A 162 0.30 16.90 -14.06
N ILE A 163 1.56 16.52 -14.19
CA ILE A 163 2.05 15.18 -13.88
C ILE A 163 2.90 15.25 -12.60
N HIS A 164 2.48 14.49 -11.59
CA HIS A 164 3.16 14.41 -10.29
C HIS A 164 3.58 12.95 -10.06
N MET A 165 4.86 12.74 -9.74
CA MET A 165 5.28 11.42 -9.24
C MET A 165 4.65 11.21 -7.87
N VAL A 166 3.91 10.12 -7.72
CA VAL A 166 3.40 9.60 -6.45
C VAL A 166 3.51 8.08 -6.57
N GLU A 167 4.67 7.58 -6.17
CA GLU A 167 5.05 6.17 -6.28
C GLU A 167 4.37 5.30 -5.21
N ASP A 168 4.95 4.15 -4.88
CA ASP A 168 4.54 3.29 -3.77
C ASP A 168 5.76 2.84 -2.95
N TYR A 169 5.54 2.12 -1.87
CA TYR A 169 6.60 1.52 -1.07
C TYR A 169 6.21 0.14 -0.53
N LEU A 170 7.23 -0.71 -0.33
CA LEU A 170 7.05 -2.00 0.33
C LEU A 170 6.74 -1.79 1.81
N ASN A 171 5.90 -2.66 2.37
CA ASN A 171 5.56 -2.62 3.79
C ASN A 171 6.83 -2.71 4.66
N GLN A 172 6.98 -1.81 5.63
CA GLN A 172 8.19 -1.76 6.46
C GLN A 172 8.42 -3.06 7.25
N ALA A 173 7.36 -3.77 7.67
CA ALA A 173 7.52 -5.08 8.32
C ALA A 173 8.18 -6.12 7.40
N PHE A 174 7.98 -6.01 6.08
CA PHE A 174 8.70 -6.82 5.11
C PHE A 174 10.18 -6.42 5.07
N LEU A 175 10.47 -5.12 4.93
CA LEU A 175 11.84 -4.58 4.90
C LEU A 175 12.64 -4.93 6.17
N THR A 176 12.03 -4.84 7.35
CA THR A 176 12.68 -5.18 8.62
C THR A 176 13.07 -6.65 8.66
N ARG A 177 12.19 -7.56 8.24
CA ARG A 177 12.50 -9.00 8.17
C ARG A 177 13.54 -9.29 7.08
N ALA A 178 13.47 -8.63 5.93
CA ALA A 178 14.43 -8.79 4.84
C ALA A 178 15.85 -8.33 5.25
N ALA A 179 15.95 -7.30 6.09
CA ALA A 179 17.22 -6.84 6.65
C ALA A 179 17.90 -7.86 7.61
N GLN A 180 17.17 -8.88 8.06
CA GLN A 180 17.71 -9.96 8.91
C GLN A 180 18.18 -11.17 8.10
N VAL A 181 18.09 -11.14 6.77
CA VAL A 181 18.51 -12.26 5.93
C VAL A 181 20.03 -12.45 6.00
N ASP A 182 20.44 -13.65 6.35
CA ASP A 182 21.83 -14.08 6.33
C ASP A 182 22.23 -14.51 4.91
N LEU A 183 22.98 -13.64 4.22
CA LEU A 183 23.41 -13.87 2.83
C LEU A 183 24.29 -15.13 2.68
N SER A 184 24.93 -15.62 3.74
CA SER A 184 25.74 -16.84 3.68
C SER A 184 24.91 -18.13 3.57
N LYS A 185 23.61 -18.06 3.89
CA LYS A 185 22.66 -19.17 3.81
C LYS A 185 21.90 -19.22 2.50
N LYS A 186 22.25 -18.35 1.54
CA LYS A 186 21.63 -18.32 0.22
C LYS A 186 21.99 -19.58 -0.59
N GLU A 187 20.99 -20.21 -1.18
CA GLU A 187 21.08 -21.44 -1.96
C GLU A 187 20.96 -21.14 -3.47
N ASN A 188 21.49 -22.04 -4.31
CA ASN A 188 21.39 -21.98 -5.79
C ASN A 188 19.96 -22.30 -6.27
N ILE A 189 19.02 -21.44 -5.86
CA ILE A 189 17.60 -21.49 -6.22
C ILE A 189 17.30 -20.29 -7.11
N VAL A 190 16.49 -20.52 -8.14
CA VAL A 190 15.84 -19.45 -8.91
C VAL A 190 14.35 -19.38 -8.53
N ALA A 191 13.98 -18.34 -7.81
CA ALA A 191 12.58 -18.03 -7.53
C ALA A 191 11.95 -17.27 -8.71
N TYR A 192 10.67 -17.51 -9.01
CA TYR A 192 9.97 -16.80 -10.09
C TYR A 192 8.47 -16.67 -9.85
N ASN A 193 7.83 -15.68 -10.48
CA ASN A 193 6.37 -15.50 -10.41
C ASN A 193 5.67 -16.18 -11.61
N PRO A 194 5.00 -17.34 -11.43
CA PRO A 194 4.33 -18.04 -12.53
C PRO A 194 3.05 -17.33 -13.04
N LYS A 195 2.56 -16.28 -12.37
CA LYS A 195 1.38 -15.55 -12.84
C LYS A 195 1.68 -14.63 -14.03
N LYS A 196 2.96 -14.34 -14.30
CA LYS A 196 3.39 -13.44 -15.38
C LYS A 196 4.55 -14.07 -16.16
N GLY A 197 4.48 -14.04 -17.49
CA GLY A 197 5.60 -14.48 -18.34
C GLY A 197 5.96 -15.97 -18.25
N PHE A 198 5.09 -16.81 -17.67
CA PHE A 198 5.40 -18.22 -17.39
C PHE A 198 5.71 -19.03 -18.65
N GLU A 199 5.12 -18.71 -19.81
CA GLU A 199 5.45 -19.39 -21.07
C GLU A 199 6.92 -19.24 -21.45
N VAL A 200 7.56 -18.11 -21.12
CA VAL A 200 9.01 -17.92 -21.31
C VAL A 200 9.78 -18.73 -20.26
N VAL A 201 9.33 -18.69 -19.00
CA VAL A 201 10.01 -19.39 -17.90
C VAL A 201 10.03 -20.91 -18.10
N LYS A 202 8.98 -21.50 -18.66
CA LYS A 202 8.97 -22.93 -19.03
C LYS A 202 10.12 -23.32 -19.95
N LEU A 203 10.52 -22.42 -20.84
CA LEU A 203 11.64 -22.68 -21.75
C LEU A 203 12.95 -22.75 -20.98
N PHE A 204 13.18 -21.86 -20.01
CA PHE A 204 14.36 -21.94 -19.14
C PHE A 204 14.38 -23.22 -18.30
N ILE A 205 13.23 -23.62 -17.74
CA ILE A 205 13.11 -24.86 -16.95
C ILE A 205 13.45 -26.09 -17.80
N ALA A 206 13.04 -26.11 -19.06
CA ALA A 206 13.32 -27.22 -19.98
C ALA A 206 14.79 -27.29 -20.41
N ASP A 207 15.44 -26.12 -20.58
CA ASP A 207 16.80 -26.00 -21.11
C ASP A 207 17.89 -26.12 -20.02
N ALA A 208 17.56 -25.77 -18.77
CA ALA A 208 18.45 -25.87 -17.61
C ALA A 208 17.79 -26.66 -16.45
N PRO A 209 17.64 -28.00 -16.58
CA PRO A 209 17.02 -28.85 -15.57
C PRO A 209 17.89 -29.05 -14.32
N ASP A 210 19.15 -28.63 -14.36
CA ASP A 210 20.11 -28.66 -13.25
C ASP A 210 19.88 -27.53 -12.23
N ILE A 211 19.15 -26.48 -12.60
CA ILE A 211 18.79 -25.37 -11.73
C ILE A 211 17.56 -25.73 -10.88
N ASP A 212 17.58 -25.41 -9.58
CA ASP A 212 16.40 -25.53 -8.71
C ASP A 212 15.44 -24.34 -8.94
N TRP A 213 14.43 -24.57 -9.79
CA TRP A 213 13.39 -23.59 -10.13
C TRP A 213 12.21 -23.66 -9.15
N ARG A 214 12.00 -22.60 -8.36
CA ARG A 214 10.92 -22.56 -7.36
C ARG A 214 9.86 -21.49 -7.68
N PRO A 215 8.62 -21.87 -8.03
CA PRO A 215 7.55 -20.91 -8.30
C PRO A 215 7.02 -20.28 -7.01
N ILE A 216 6.76 -18.97 -7.06
CA ILE A 216 5.95 -18.26 -6.07
C ILE A 216 4.47 -18.48 -6.41
N LYS A 217 3.93 -19.63 -5.98
CA LYS A 217 2.55 -20.04 -6.25
C LYS A 217 1.87 -20.51 -4.99
N ASP A 218 0.67 -19.99 -4.74
CA ASP A 218 -0.18 -20.39 -3.60
C ASP A 218 0.52 -20.26 -2.24
N MET A 219 1.45 -19.30 -2.13
CA MET A 219 2.23 -19.00 -0.93
C MET A 219 1.62 -17.87 -0.12
N THR A 220 1.65 -18.00 1.19
CA THR A 220 1.42 -16.89 2.12
C THR A 220 2.57 -15.88 2.05
N PRO A 221 2.37 -14.61 2.46
CA PRO A 221 3.45 -13.63 2.50
C PRO A 221 4.69 -14.07 3.30
N ALA A 222 4.51 -14.89 4.33
CA ALA A 222 5.62 -15.45 5.11
C ALA A 222 6.40 -16.49 4.30
N GLN A 223 5.72 -17.41 3.60
CA GLN A 223 6.35 -18.40 2.73
C GLN A 223 7.06 -17.76 1.54
N VAL A 224 6.47 -16.72 0.94
CA VAL A 224 7.15 -15.93 -0.12
C VAL A 224 8.46 -15.38 0.42
N GLN A 225 8.43 -14.79 1.62
CA GLN A 225 9.64 -14.24 2.22
C GLN A 225 10.68 -15.31 2.52
N GLU A 226 10.28 -16.47 3.05
CA GLU A 226 11.19 -17.57 3.34
C GLU A 226 11.89 -18.08 2.07
N LEU A 227 11.14 -18.26 0.99
CA LEU A 227 11.71 -18.62 -0.32
C LEU A 227 12.69 -17.56 -0.83
N LEU A 228 12.31 -16.28 -0.77
CA LEU A 228 13.17 -15.19 -1.23
C LEU A 228 14.41 -15.02 -0.33
N ALA A 229 14.32 -15.31 0.96
CA ALA A 229 15.45 -15.29 1.88
C ALA A 229 16.48 -16.38 1.54
N SER A 230 16.04 -17.58 1.13
CA SER A 230 16.93 -18.66 0.73
C SER A 230 17.44 -18.54 -0.72
N ALA A 231 16.67 -18.01 -1.66
CA ALA A 231 17.06 -18.00 -3.07
C ALA A 231 18.17 -16.97 -3.40
N LYS A 232 19.19 -17.39 -4.15
CA LYS A 232 20.18 -16.48 -4.74
C LYS A 232 19.62 -15.62 -5.86
N VAL A 233 18.74 -16.16 -6.69
CA VAL A 233 18.25 -15.49 -7.91
C VAL A 233 16.73 -15.38 -7.88
N TYR A 234 16.22 -14.24 -8.35
CA TYR A 234 14.82 -14.08 -8.72
C TYR A 234 14.72 -13.63 -10.17
N ILE A 235 13.84 -14.27 -10.95
CA ILE A 235 13.56 -13.86 -12.34
C ILE A 235 12.13 -13.36 -12.52
N ASP A 236 11.97 -12.36 -13.37
CA ASP A 236 10.66 -11.90 -13.85
C ASP A 236 10.72 -11.52 -15.33
N PHE A 237 10.23 -12.41 -16.18
CA PHE A 237 10.08 -12.18 -17.63
C PHE A 237 8.63 -11.84 -18.00
N GLY A 238 7.83 -11.52 -16.99
CA GLY A 238 6.49 -10.98 -17.12
C GLY A 238 6.47 -9.58 -17.72
N ASN A 239 5.26 -9.04 -17.79
CA ASN A 239 5.10 -7.63 -18.08
C ASN A 239 5.11 -6.83 -16.75
N HIS A 240 5.78 -5.67 -16.77
CA HIS A 240 5.90 -4.77 -15.63
C HIS A 240 5.04 -3.52 -15.87
N PRO A 241 3.75 -3.54 -15.54
CA PRO A 241 2.84 -2.45 -15.86
C PRO A 241 3.07 -1.17 -15.01
N GLY A 242 3.93 -1.29 -13.99
CA GLY A 242 4.40 -0.26 -13.07
C GLY A 242 5.55 -0.85 -12.24
N LYS A 243 5.89 -0.22 -11.10
CA LYS A 243 6.89 -0.75 -10.16
C LYS A 243 6.36 -1.98 -9.41
N ASP A 244 6.57 -3.16 -9.99
CA ASP A 244 6.07 -4.41 -9.41
C ASP A 244 6.65 -4.69 -8.01
N ARG A 245 5.84 -5.32 -7.17
CA ARG A 245 6.14 -5.61 -5.76
C ARG A 245 7.16 -6.73 -5.59
N ILE A 246 6.96 -7.89 -6.24
CA ILE A 246 7.77 -9.09 -6.02
C ILE A 246 9.26 -8.90 -6.42
N PRO A 247 9.61 -8.26 -7.56
CA PRO A 247 11.02 -7.98 -7.87
C PRO A 247 11.72 -7.16 -6.78
N ARG A 248 11.02 -6.18 -6.19
CA ARG A 248 11.55 -5.38 -5.08
C ARG A 248 11.67 -6.18 -3.80
N GLU A 249 10.66 -7.00 -3.47
CA GLU A 249 10.68 -7.92 -2.32
C GLU A 249 11.84 -8.92 -2.43
N ALA A 250 12.12 -9.44 -3.62
CA ALA A 250 13.25 -10.32 -3.90
C ALA A 250 14.58 -9.60 -3.73
N ALA A 251 14.74 -8.40 -4.29
CA ALA A 251 15.95 -7.60 -4.17
C ALA A 251 16.31 -7.33 -2.70
N VAL A 252 15.37 -6.82 -1.90
CA VAL A 252 15.63 -6.52 -0.47
C VAL A 252 15.81 -7.78 0.38
N SER A 253 15.25 -8.92 -0.04
CA SER A 253 15.52 -10.23 0.59
C SER A 253 16.87 -10.82 0.18
N GLY A 254 17.65 -10.10 -0.63
CA GLY A 254 19.02 -10.46 -0.98
C GLY A 254 19.18 -11.19 -2.32
N CYS A 255 18.10 -11.47 -3.05
CA CYS A 255 18.22 -12.08 -4.37
C CYS A 255 18.91 -11.12 -5.36
N VAL A 256 19.66 -11.68 -6.29
CA VAL A 256 20.03 -11.00 -7.53
C VAL A 256 18.83 -11.09 -8.48
N VAL A 257 18.32 -9.93 -8.89
CA VAL A 257 17.12 -9.83 -9.71
C VAL A 257 17.48 -9.76 -11.18
N LEU A 258 16.89 -10.64 -12.00
CA LEU A 258 16.99 -10.64 -13.46
C LEU A 258 15.59 -10.38 -14.04
N VAL A 259 15.48 -9.47 -15.00
CA VAL A 259 14.17 -9.11 -15.57
C VAL A 259 14.17 -9.07 -17.10
N GLY A 260 13.00 -9.31 -17.68
CA GLY A 260 12.75 -8.98 -19.08
C GLY A 260 12.60 -7.47 -19.28
N LYS A 261 13.16 -6.91 -20.36
CA LYS A 261 13.00 -5.50 -20.76
C LYS A 261 11.59 -5.23 -21.29
N ARG A 262 10.61 -5.14 -20.38
CA ARG A 262 9.19 -4.87 -20.67
C ARG A 262 8.58 -3.89 -19.68
N GLY A 263 7.70 -3.01 -20.15
CA GLY A 263 7.05 -1.99 -19.33
C GLY A 263 8.04 -1.17 -18.49
N ALA A 264 7.83 -1.11 -17.18
CA ALA A 264 8.69 -0.41 -16.22
C ALA A 264 10.14 -0.93 -16.16
N ALA A 265 10.41 -2.17 -16.54
CA ALA A 265 11.78 -2.69 -16.57
C ALA A 265 12.63 -2.12 -17.72
N ILE A 266 12.03 -1.44 -18.70
CA ILE A 266 12.73 -0.85 -19.86
C ILE A 266 13.63 0.31 -19.43
N ASN A 267 13.18 1.13 -18.48
CA ASN A 267 13.92 2.29 -18.02
C ASN A 267 14.80 1.95 -16.80
N ASP A 268 15.78 2.80 -16.52
CA ASP A 268 16.74 2.60 -15.42
C ASP A 268 16.31 3.27 -14.10
N ILE A 269 15.09 3.78 -14.04
CA ILE A 269 14.54 4.45 -12.85
C ILE A 269 13.71 3.48 -12.02
N ASP A 270 12.74 2.79 -12.64
CA ASP A 270 11.76 1.96 -11.95
C ASP A 270 12.36 0.64 -11.43
N ILE A 271 13.17 -0.02 -12.28
CA ILE A 271 13.99 -1.19 -11.92
C ILE A 271 15.45 -0.81 -12.16
N ASN A 272 16.04 -0.10 -11.19
CA ASN A 272 17.39 0.45 -11.27
C ASN A 272 18.49 -0.61 -11.01
N ILE A 273 18.53 -1.65 -11.85
CA ILE A 273 19.58 -2.66 -11.87
C ILE A 273 20.46 -2.49 -13.12
N PRO A 274 21.74 -2.91 -13.09
CA PRO A 274 22.61 -2.82 -14.26
C PRO A 274 22.04 -3.54 -15.49
N ALA A 275 22.35 -3.01 -16.68
CA ALA A 275 21.83 -3.52 -17.94
C ALA A 275 22.15 -5.00 -18.21
N GLU A 276 23.24 -5.53 -17.64
CA GLU A 276 23.60 -6.95 -17.74
C GLU A 276 22.63 -7.92 -17.04
N PHE A 277 21.71 -7.40 -16.22
CA PHE A 277 20.64 -8.16 -15.56
C PHE A 277 19.26 -7.91 -16.20
N LYS A 278 19.21 -7.15 -17.31
CA LYS A 278 17.98 -6.82 -18.05
C LYS A 278 18.05 -7.42 -19.46
N PHE A 279 17.15 -8.35 -19.76
CA PHE A 279 17.19 -9.14 -21.00
C PHE A 279 16.02 -8.79 -21.93
N ASP A 280 16.30 -8.55 -23.20
CA ASP A 280 15.26 -8.44 -24.23
C ASP A 280 15.17 -9.76 -25.00
N MET A 281 14.08 -10.50 -24.85
CA MET A 281 13.91 -11.79 -25.53
C MET A 281 13.82 -11.69 -27.07
N ALA A 282 13.78 -10.48 -27.65
CA ALA A 282 13.96 -10.29 -29.09
C ALA A 282 15.43 -10.27 -29.53
N GLY A 283 16.34 -9.87 -28.63
CA GLY A 283 17.79 -9.74 -28.90
C GLY A 283 18.69 -10.68 -28.11
N ASN A 284 18.17 -11.28 -27.03
CA ASN A 284 18.86 -12.24 -26.17
C ASN A 284 18.35 -13.66 -26.40
N THR A 285 19.26 -14.62 -26.28
CA THR A 285 18.92 -16.05 -26.31
C THR A 285 18.51 -16.55 -24.92
N LEU A 286 17.88 -17.72 -24.85
CA LEU A 286 17.62 -18.37 -23.56
C LEU A 286 18.93 -18.64 -22.80
N GLN A 287 19.97 -19.04 -23.54
CA GLN A 287 21.28 -19.36 -22.99
C GLN A 287 21.97 -18.15 -22.37
N ASP A 288 21.75 -16.93 -22.89
CA ASP A 288 22.31 -15.71 -22.29
C ASP A 288 21.84 -15.53 -20.84
N VAL A 289 20.56 -15.82 -20.59
CA VAL A 289 19.95 -15.73 -19.25
C VAL A 289 20.46 -16.85 -18.36
N ILE A 290 20.47 -18.09 -18.86
CA ILE A 290 20.94 -19.27 -18.11
C ILE A 290 22.41 -19.10 -17.72
N ASN A 291 23.26 -18.67 -18.64
CA ASN A 291 24.67 -18.36 -18.37
C ASN A 291 24.79 -17.29 -17.28
N LYS A 292 23.99 -16.21 -17.34
CA LYS A 292 24.00 -15.19 -16.28
C LYS A 292 23.57 -15.77 -14.93
N ILE A 293 22.61 -16.70 -14.88
CA ILE A 293 22.22 -17.36 -13.64
C ILE A 293 23.38 -18.19 -13.07
N HIS A 294 24.10 -18.94 -13.90
CA HIS A 294 25.28 -19.69 -13.45
C HIS A 294 26.40 -18.77 -12.96
N GLU A 295 26.69 -17.66 -13.67
CA GLU A 295 27.64 -16.64 -13.21
C GLU A 295 27.27 -16.09 -11.82
N VAL A 296 25.98 -15.85 -11.57
CA VAL A 296 25.48 -15.41 -10.27
C VAL A 296 25.63 -16.51 -9.20
N PHE A 297 25.45 -17.77 -9.56
CA PHE A 297 25.64 -18.88 -8.61
C PHE A 297 27.10 -19.06 -8.22
N GLU A 298 28.02 -18.90 -9.17
CA GLU A 298 29.47 -19.00 -9.00
C GLU A 298 30.03 -17.86 -8.12
N ASP A 299 29.63 -16.61 -8.37
CA ASP A 299 30.05 -15.44 -7.58
C ASP A 299 28.86 -14.58 -7.16
N PHE A 300 28.05 -15.16 -6.27
CA PHE A 300 26.87 -14.49 -5.72
C PHE A 300 27.21 -13.16 -5.00
N PRO A 301 28.24 -13.07 -4.14
CA PRO A 301 28.58 -11.81 -3.48
C PRO A 301 28.85 -10.66 -4.47
N ALA A 302 29.62 -10.90 -5.54
CA ALA A 302 29.91 -9.87 -6.52
C ALA A 302 28.65 -9.46 -7.32
N ALA A 303 27.83 -10.43 -7.74
CA ALA A 303 26.59 -10.14 -8.45
C ALA A 303 25.57 -9.39 -7.58
N HIS A 304 25.47 -9.77 -6.30
CA HIS A 304 24.62 -9.10 -5.31
C HIS A 304 25.04 -7.64 -5.10
N GLU A 305 26.35 -7.37 -4.97
CA GLU A 305 26.88 -6.02 -4.76
C GLU A 305 26.56 -5.07 -5.93
N LYS A 306 26.54 -5.57 -7.16
CA LYS A 306 26.16 -4.78 -8.34
C LYS A 306 24.75 -4.20 -8.28
N GLN A 307 23.86 -4.73 -7.43
CA GLN A 307 22.48 -4.26 -7.27
C GLN A 307 22.27 -3.45 -5.96
N THR A 308 23.34 -3.01 -5.29
CA THR A 308 23.26 -2.21 -4.05
C THR A 308 22.47 -0.92 -4.22
N SER A 309 22.62 -0.21 -5.35
CA SER A 309 21.87 1.01 -5.64
C SER A 309 20.36 0.77 -5.72
N TYR A 310 19.94 -0.37 -6.30
CA TYR A 310 18.54 -0.74 -6.40
C TYR A 310 17.93 -0.97 -5.02
N ARG A 311 18.60 -1.77 -4.19
CA ARG A 311 18.15 -2.04 -2.81
C ARG A 311 18.11 -0.77 -1.97
N ALA A 312 19.14 0.06 -2.05
CA ALA A 312 19.18 1.35 -1.34
C ALA A 312 18.01 2.26 -1.74
N ARG A 313 17.66 2.29 -3.03
CA ARG A 313 16.48 3.03 -3.51
C ARG A 313 15.18 2.47 -2.93
N ILE A 314 14.99 1.15 -2.90
CA ILE A 314 13.78 0.52 -2.33
C ILE A 314 13.64 0.85 -0.84
N HIS A 315 14.74 0.88 -0.09
CA HIS A 315 14.70 1.26 1.33
C HIS A 315 14.27 2.73 1.54
N ASP A 316 14.50 3.60 0.57
CA ASP A 316 14.12 5.01 0.62
C ASP A 316 12.74 5.30 -0.03
N ASP A 317 12.12 4.31 -0.70
CA ASP A 317 10.85 4.48 -1.43
C ASP A 317 9.76 5.14 -0.56
N LYS A 318 9.70 4.82 0.73
CA LYS A 318 8.73 5.44 1.65
C LYS A 318 8.98 6.92 1.90
N ASN A 319 10.23 7.31 2.16
CA ASN A 319 10.57 8.73 2.35
C ASN A 319 10.27 9.52 1.08
N ARG A 320 10.58 8.93 -0.08
CA ARG A 320 10.26 9.50 -1.38
C ARG A 320 8.76 9.66 -1.58
N PHE A 321 7.99 8.61 -1.35
CA PHE A 321 6.53 8.65 -1.41
C PHE A 321 5.96 9.77 -0.54
N VAL A 322 6.43 9.91 0.69
CA VAL A 322 5.98 10.98 1.59
C VAL A 322 6.31 12.37 1.03
N ASN A 323 7.52 12.57 0.50
CA ASN A 323 7.91 13.85 -0.10
C ASN A 323 7.12 14.15 -1.38
N GLU A 324 6.86 13.13 -2.20
CA GLU A 324 6.04 13.19 -3.40
C GLU A 324 4.60 13.58 -3.07
N VAL A 325 3.99 12.99 -2.04
CA VAL A 325 2.66 13.40 -1.54
C VAL A 325 2.69 14.85 -1.04
N VAL A 326 3.73 15.25 -0.31
CA VAL A 326 3.88 16.63 0.17
C VAL A 326 3.96 17.61 -0.98
N GLU A 327 4.72 17.29 -2.03
CA GLU A 327 4.85 18.13 -3.23
C GLU A 327 3.54 18.16 -4.03
N ALA A 328 2.98 16.99 -4.35
CA ALA A 328 1.75 16.83 -5.12
C ALA A 328 0.55 17.52 -4.48
N PHE A 329 0.51 17.65 -3.14
CA PHE A 329 -0.54 18.35 -2.39
C PHE A 329 -0.11 19.71 -1.80
N GLU A 330 1.09 20.20 -2.13
CA GLU A 330 1.65 21.46 -1.60
C GLU A 330 1.50 21.57 -0.06
N ILE A 331 1.72 20.47 0.65
CA ILE A 331 1.54 20.39 2.10
C ILE A 331 2.65 21.21 2.78
N LYS A 332 2.26 22.15 3.63
CA LYS A 332 3.20 22.80 4.53
C LYS A 332 3.58 21.80 5.63
N LYS A 333 4.84 21.35 5.65
CA LYS A 333 5.33 20.44 6.69
C LYS A 333 5.05 21.06 8.06
N THR A 334 4.16 20.43 8.81
CA THR A 334 3.86 20.77 10.21
C THR A 334 4.03 19.50 11.03
N ASN A 335 4.69 19.60 12.19
CA ASN A 335 4.80 18.47 13.11
C ASN A 335 3.43 18.20 13.74
N ARG A 336 2.62 17.36 13.09
CA ARG A 336 1.29 16.95 13.56
C ARG A 336 1.21 15.43 13.65
N GLY A 337 2.18 14.81 14.30
CA GLY A 337 2.06 13.40 14.62
C GLY A 337 1.09 13.17 15.77
N ALA A 338 0.31 12.10 15.70
CA ALA A 338 -0.45 11.63 16.85
C ALA A 338 0.51 11.13 17.94
N VAL A 339 0.09 11.26 19.20
CA VAL A 339 0.66 10.52 20.33
C VAL A 339 -0.28 9.36 20.63
N ALA A 340 0.30 8.18 20.86
CA ALA A 340 -0.45 7.02 21.34
C ALA A 340 -0.16 6.82 22.83
N LEU A 341 -1.21 6.64 23.64
CA LEU A 341 -1.10 6.47 25.08
C LEU A 341 -0.98 4.97 25.43
N PRO A 342 0.02 4.53 26.23
CA PRO A 342 0.17 3.13 26.61
C PRO A 342 -0.89 2.67 27.60
N GLN A 343 -1.54 1.55 27.26
CA GLN A 343 -2.47 0.76 28.08
C GLN A 343 -3.70 1.54 28.59
N GLY A 344 -4.79 0.79 28.83
CA GLY A 344 -6.07 1.33 29.26
C GLY A 344 -5.99 2.27 30.46
N PHE A 345 -7.07 3.03 30.67
CA PHE A 345 -7.12 4.16 31.58
C PHE A 345 -6.75 3.79 33.03
N ASN A 346 -5.63 4.30 33.52
CA ASN A 346 -5.39 4.51 34.96
C ASN A 346 -5.38 6.02 35.25
N GLU A 347 -5.37 6.44 36.52
CA GLU A 347 -5.31 7.88 36.88
C GLU A 347 -4.15 8.62 36.17
N GLY A 348 -3.07 7.92 35.83
CA GLY A 348 -1.94 8.44 35.07
C GLY A 348 -2.27 8.82 33.62
N THR A 349 -3.22 8.14 32.96
CA THR A 349 -3.63 8.44 31.58
C THR A 349 -4.37 9.76 31.49
N SER A 350 -5.26 10.07 32.44
CA SER A 350 -5.92 11.39 32.56
C SER A 350 -4.91 12.52 32.73
N LEU A 351 -3.96 12.34 33.65
CA LEU A 351 -2.90 13.31 33.93
C LEU A 351 -2.00 13.54 32.71
N LEU A 352 -1.70 12.49 31.94
CA LEU A 352 -0.92 12.58 30.72
C LEU A 352 -1.67 13.32 29.61
N ILE A 353 -2.97 13.08 29.45
CA ILE A 353 -3.84 13.80 28.52
C ILE A 353 -3.88 15.29 28.86
N GLU A 354 -4.10 15.63 30.13
CA GLU A 354 -4.14 17.02 30.59
C GLU A 354 -2.79 17.73 30.32
N LYS A 355 -1.68 17.03 30.54
CA LYS A 355 -0.33 17.53 30.24
C LYS A 355 -0.09 17.73 28.74
N LEU A 356 -0.58 16.82 27.89
CA LEU A 356 -0.50 16.94 26.43
C LEU A 356 -1.34 18.11 25.91
N GLN A 357 -2.55 18.28 26.42
CA GLN A 357 -3.44 19.41 26.09
C GLN A 357 -2.79 20.75 26.45
N ARG A 358 -2.13 20.85 27.62
CA ARG A 358 -1.36 22.05 28.03
C ARG A 358 -0.17 22.35 27.10
N GLN A 359 0.31 21.36 26.35
CA GLN A 359 1.37 21.51 25.33
C GLN A 359 0.82 21.63 23.90
N SER A 360 -0.51 21.79 23.74
CA SER A 360 -1.18 21.80 22.44
C SER A 360 -0.95 20.52 21.60
N LEU A 361 -0.73 19.40 22.28
CA LEU A 361 -0.67 18.07 21.67
C LEU A 361 -2.00 17.35 21.95
N MET A 362 -2.61 16.80 20.92
CA MET A 362 -3.81 15.96 21.07
C MET A 362 -3.41 14.49 20.93
N PRO A 363 -3.83 13.61 21.87
CA PRO A 363 -3.72 12.18 21.65
C PRO A 363 -4.56 11.81 20.43
N GLY A 364 -3.95 11.11 19.46
CA GLY A 364 -4.67 10.64 18.28
C GLY A 364 -5.20 9.22 18.46
N PHE A 365 -4.60 8.46 19.37
CA PHE A 365 -4.92 7.06 19.61
C PHE A 365 -4.74 6.68 21.09
N ILE A 366 -5.55 5.73 21.54
CA ILE A 366 -5.37 5.00 22.80
C ILE A 366 -4.98 3.57 22.43
N VAL A 367 -3.92 3.04 23.06
CA VAL A 367 -3.48 1.66 22.80
C VAL A 367 -4.04 0.74 23.88
N ASP A 368 -5.02 -0.08 23.49
CA ASP A 368 -5.66 -1.03 24.40
C ASP A 368 -6.10 -2.28 23.62
N ASP A 369 -5.36 -3.37 23.79
CA ASP A 369 -5.61 -4.65 23.10
C ASP A 369 -6.96 -5.26 23.51
N PHE A 370 -7.46 -4.99 24.71
CA PHE A 370 -8.72 -5.53 25.22
C PHE A 370 -9.92 -4.72 24.72
N MET A 371 -9.88 -3.40 24.90
CA MET A 371 -10.95 -2.48 24.51
C MET A 371 -11.03 -2.25 22.99
N SER A 372 -10.01 -2.69 22.24
CA SER A 372 -10.07 -2.74 20.77
C SER A 372 -11.06 -3.78 20.23
N THR A 373 -11.51 -4.75 21.05
CA THR A 373 -12.39 -5.83 20.61
C THR A 373 -13.88 -5.46 20.64
N ALA A 374 -14.65 -6.07 19.74
CA ALA A 374 -16.08 -5.83 19.58
C ALA A 374 -16.93 -6.28 20.79
N GLU A 375 -16.47 -7.29 21.52
CA GLU A 375 -17.19 -7.89 22.65
C GLU A 375 -17.03 -7.02 23.90
N MET A 376 -15.81 -6.53 24.15
CA MET A 376 -15.50 -5.71 25.32
C MET A 376 -16.08 -4.30 25.22
N ALA A 377 -16.10 -3.72 24.02
CA ALA A 377 -16.75 -2.43 23.79
C ALA A 377 -18.24 -2.44 24.19
N LYS A 378 -18.95 -3.56 23.97
CA LYS A 378 -20.37 -3.70 24.33
C LYS A 378 -20.62 -3.71 25.84
N LEU A 379 -19.63 -4.11 26.65
CA LEU A 379 -19.73 -4.20 28.11
C LEU A 379 -19.42 -2.86 28.81
N SER A 380 -18.95 -1.84 28.09
CA SER A 380 -18.42 -0.60 28.67
C SER A 380 -19.45 0.49 29.03
N GLU A 381 -20.73 0.14 29.20
CA GLU A 381 -21.84 1.03 29.62
C GLU A 381 -21.89 2.42 28.93
N GLY A 382 -21.49 2.53 27.66
CA GLY A 382 -21.60 3.76 26.87
C GLY A 382 -20.38 4.71 26.94
N LEU A 383 -19.27 4.30 27.55
CA LEU A 383 -17.99 5.02 27.46
C LEU A 383 -17.30 4.85 26.09
N ILE A 384 -17.55 3.72 25.41
CA ILE A 384 -17.04 3.46 24.06
C ILE A 384 -18.14 3.69 23.02
N ILE A 385 -17.82 4.51 22.03
CA ILE A 385 -18.63 4.72 20.82
C ILE A 385 -18.05 3.85 19.72
N ARG A 386 -18.91 3.09 19.04
CA ARG A 386 -18.53 2.29 17.89
C ARG A 386 -18.97 2.96 16.60
N ASP A 387 -18.03 3.13 15.67
CA ASP A 387 -18.31 3.64 14.32
C ASP A 387 -17.37 2.96 13.31
N GLN A 388 -17.89 2.53 12.16
CA GLN A 388 -17.11 1.87 11.08
C GLN A 388 -16.21 0.71 11.56
N ASN A 389 -16.72 -0.15 12.45
CA ASN A 389 -15.97 -1.23 13.10
C ASN A 389 -14.74 -0.79 13.90
N ARG A 390 -14.71 0.46 14.34
CA ARG A 390 -13.69 1.00 15.24
C ARG A 390 -14.33 1.40 16.55
N ASN A 391 -13.52 1.36 17.59
CA ASN A 391 -13.91 1.76 18.92
C ASN A 391 -13.28 3.12 19.22
N TYR A 392 -14.08 4.01 19.77
CA TYR A 392 -13.67 5.36 20.16
C TYR A 392 -14.02 5.58 21.61
N MET A 393 -13.13 6.21 22.35
CA MET A 393 -13.45 6.73 23.68
C MET A 393 -13.86 8.20 23.57
N ARG A 394 -14.94 8.58 24.24
CA ARG A 394 -15.33 9.98 24.35
C ARG A 394 -14.52 10.65 25.47
N LEU A 395 -13.78 11.70 25.11
CA LEU A 395 -13.03 12.57 26.02
C LEU A 395 -13.46 14.01 25.77
N ASP A 396 -14.28 14.56 26.68
CA ASP A 396 -14.98 15.83 26.51
C ASP A 396 -15.77 15.85 25.18
N ASP A 397 -15.47 16.81 24.29
CA ASP A 397 -16.05 16.94 22.95
C ASP A 397 -15.29 16.14 21.87
N ASN A 398 -14.23 15.41 22.22
CA ASN A 398 -13.39 14.68 21.27
C ASN A 398 -13.65 13.17 21.32
N LEU A 399 -13.47 12.52 20.17
CA LEU A 399 -13.42 11.07 20.05
C LEU A 399 -11.99 10.65 19.75
N ILE A 400 -11.43 9.79 20.60
CA ILE A 400 -10.09 9.23 20.41
C ILE A 400 -10.23 7.76 20.07
N GLU A 401 -9.65 7.36 18.93
CA GLU A 401 -9.72 5.97 18.45
C GLU A 401 -8.89 5.04 19.37
N ILE A 402 -9.46 3.90 19.71
CA ILE A 402 -8.81 2.82 20.46
C ILE A 402 -8.27 1.82 19.45
N ILE A 403 -6.98 1.53 19.52
CA ILE A 403 -6.28 0.64 18.59
C ILE A 403 -5.50 -0.44 19.33
N THR A 404 -5.20 -1.52 18.62
CA THR A 404 -4.32 -2.58 19.15
C THR A 404 -2.87 -2.08 19.23
N ARG A 405 -2.06 -2.76 20.03
CA ARG A 405 -0.63 -2.53 20.13
C ARG A 405 0.10 -2.80 18.82
N ASP A 406 -0.32 -3.81 18.08
CA ASP A 406 0.29 -4.14 16.79
C ASP A 406 -0.04 -3.08 15.72
N ASP A 407 -1.28 -2.58 15.71
CA ASP A 407 -1.65 -1.45 14.87
C ASP A 407 -0.91 -0.17 15.29
N ALA A 408 -0.75 0.09 16.59
CA ALA A 408 0.03 1.23 17.08
C ALA A 408 1.50 1.16 16.64
N LYS A 409 2.13 -0.02 16.73
CA LYS A 409 3.49 -0.26 16.21
C LYS A 409 3.54 -0.03 14.70
N PHE A 410 2.58 -0.58 13.96
CA PHE A 410 2.48 -0.39 12.52
C PHE A 410 2.34 1.10 12.17
N LEU A 411 1.39 1.82 12.76
CA LEU A 411 1.14 3.24 12.52
C LEU A 411 2.32 4.14 12.95
N HIS A 412 3.06 3.77 13.99
CA HIS A 412 4.29 4.46 14.37
C HIS A 412 5.37 4.29 13.30
N ILE A 413 5.57 3.05 12.86
CA ILE A 413 6.49 2.74 11.77
C ILE A 413 6.06 3.47 10.49
N GLU A 414 4.76 3.55 10.19
CA GLU A 414 4.16 4.29 9.08
C GLU A 414 4.20 5.82 9.24
N GLY A 415 4.72 6.33 10.36
CA GLY A 415 4.86 7.78 10.61
C GLY A 415 3.56 8.50 10.96
N ARG A 416 2.46 7.76 11.15
CA ARG A 416 1.16 8.32 11.59
C ARG A 416 1.13 8.57 13.10
N ILE A 417 1.89 7.81 13.88
CA ILE A 417 2.17 8.05 15.30
C ILE A 417 3.61 8.55 15.45
N SER A 418 3.81 9.76 15.96
CA SER A 418 5.15 10.35 16.12
C SER A 418 5.88 9.90 17.38
N LYS A 419 5.12 9.58 18.43
CA LYS A 419 5.64 9.10 19.70
C LYS A 419 4.80 7.93 20.17
N LEU A 420 5.47 6.80 20.35
CA LEU A 420 4.90 5.57 20.86
C LEU A 420 5.67 5.21 22.14
N ALA A 421 5.02 5.35 23.29
CA ALA A 421 5.50 4.78 24.55
C ALA A 421 4.64 3.55 24.81
N LEU A 422 5.25 2.37 24.91
CA LEU A 422 4.57 1.12 25.23
C LEU A 422 5.35 0.44 26.36
N SER A 423 4.72 0.20 27.51
CA SER A 423 5.19 -0.75 28.52
C SER A 423 4.79 -2.16 28.11
N GLU A 424 5.65 -3.16 28.32
CA GLU A 424 5.19 -4.55 28.28
C GLU A 424 4.24 -4.79 29.46
N PRO A 425 3.09 -5.46 29.27
CA PRO A 425 2.23 -5.82 30.38
C PRO A 425 2.98 -6.74 31.34
N SER A 426 2.94 -6.45 32.63
CA SER A 426 3.46 -7.34 33.66
C SER A 426 2.63 -8.62 33.75
N GLU A 427 3.23 -9.72 34.22
CA GLU A 427 2.49 -10.97 34.49
C GLU A 427 1.33 -10.77 35.48
N ALA A 428 1.47 -9.80 36.40
CA ALA A 428 0.42 -9.43 37.36
C ALA A 428 -0.77 -8.73 36.68
N GLU A 429 -0.53 -7.86 35.69
CA GLU A 429 -1.59 -7.24 34.89
C GLU A 429 -2.30 -8.27 34.01
N LEU A 430 -1.55 -9.21 33.43
CA LEU A 430 -2.12 -10.33 32.66
C LEU A 430 -2.96 -11.27 33.54
N ALA A 431 -2.55 -11.48 34.80
CA ALA A 431 -3.27 -12.31 35.77
C ALA A 431 -4.52 -11.59 36.34
N ALA A 432 -4.42 -10.30 36.68
CA ALA A 432 -5.55 -9.51 37.19
C ALA A 432 -6.67 -9.38 36.15
N VAL A 433 -6.32 -9.31 34.87
CA VAL A 433 -7.26 -9.39 33.74
C VAL A 433 -7.97 -10.74 33.72
N LYS A 434 -7.26 -11.85 33.94
CA LYS A 434 -7.85 -13.19 34.00
C LYS A 434 -8.82 -13.35 35.18
N ASP A 435 -8.44 -12.85 36.35
CA ASP A 435 -9.24 -12.91 37.57
C ASP A 435 -10.48 -11.99 37.51
N PHE A 436 -10.40 -10.85 36.83
CA PHE A 436 -11.55 -9.95 36.63
C PHE A 436 -12.65 -10.58 35.76
N TYR A 437 -12.31 -11.55 34.90
CA TYR A 437 -13.26 -12.24 34.01
C TYR A 437 -13.69 -13.62 34.50
N GLU A 438 -12.92 -14.28 35.37
CA GLU A 438 -13.38 -15.50 36.07
C GLU A 438 -14.28 -15.17 37.28
N ALA A 439 -14.28 -13.92 37.74
CA ALA A 439 -15.05 -13.44 38.88
C ALA A 439 -16.32 -12.66 38.52
N ASP A 440 -17.11 -13.06 37.50
CA ASP A 440 -18.54 -12.73 37.53
C ASP A 440 -19.43 -13.66 36.68
N ASP A 441 -19.82 -14.78 37.28
CA ASP A 441 -21.05 -15.51 36.92
C ASP A 441 -22.05 -15.52 38.11
N SER A 442 -21.85 -14.66 39.14
CA SER A 442 -22.68 -14.74 40.36
C SER A 442 -22.93 -13.46 41.17
N ALA A 443 -22.50 -12.26 40.76
CA ALA A 443 -22.68 -11.05 41.55
C ALA A 443 -23.44 -9.93 40.80
N ILE A 444 -24.70 -10.21 40.44
CA ILE A 444 -25.72 -9.16 40.27
C ILE A 444 -25.87 -8.41 41.60
N LEU A 445 -25.24 -7.26 41.75
CA LEU A 445 -25.56 -6.29 42.80
C LEU A 445 -26.42 -5.18 42.21
N ARG A 446 -27.72 -5.28 42.51
CA ARG A 446 -28.70 -4.18 42.39
C ARG A 446 -28.26 -3.02 43.29
N PHE A 447 -28.18 -1.81 42.73
CA PHE A 447 -28.69 -0.59 43.35
C PHE A 447 -29.22 0.38 42.28
#